data_AF-A0A661LCN8-F1
#
_entry.id   AF-A0A661LCN8-F1
#
_cell.length_a   1.000
_cell.length_b   1.000
_cell.length_c   1.000
_cell.angle_alpha   90.00
_cell.angle_beta   90.00
_cell.angle_gamma   90.00
#
_symmetry.space_group_name_H-M   'P 1'
#
loop_
_entity.id
_entity.type
_entity.pdbx_description
1 polymer ?
#
loop_
_entity_poly.entity_id
_entity_poly.type
_entity_poly.pdbx_seq_one_letter_code
_entity_poly.pdbx_strand_id
1 'polypeptide(L)' 'MAEINWTVEAEQWLKDIHNYIAQDKPDAAIRVVEGIYKKAQLLRQFPEIGYRYDIDRYLF' A
#
# COMPACT_ATOMS: atom_id res chain seq x y z
N MET A 1 -16.68 -2.09 -11.41
CA MET A 1 -15.21 -2.22 -11.25
C MET A 1 -14.64 -0.83 -11.13
N ALA A 2 -13.74 -0.61 -10.17
CA ALA A 2 -13.02 0.65 -10.03
C ALA A 2 -11.65 0.58 -10.72
N GLU A 3 -11.13 1.75 -11.06
CA GLU A 3 -9.74 1.93 -11.48
C GLU A 3 -8.88 2.29 -10.27
N ILE A 4 -7.67 1.74 -10.21
CA ILE A 4 -6.68 2.09 -9.18
C ILE A 4 -5.69 3.05 -9.83
N ASN A 5 -5.61 4.25 -9.27
CA ASN A 5 -4.61 5.24 -9.62
C ASN A 5 -3.62 5.37 -8.47
N TRP A 6 -2.35 5.07 -8.73
CA TRP A 6 -1.26 5.31 -7.79
C TRP A 6 -0.79 6.75 -7.94
N THR A 7 -0.62 7.45 -6.82
CA THR A 7 0.06 8.74 -6.83
C THR A 7 1.56 8.53 -6.96
N VAL A 8 2.27 9.54 -7.48
CA VAL A 8 3.73 9.54 -7.52
C VAL A 8 4.34 9.32 -6.13
N GLU A 9 3.72 9.91 -5.10
CA GLU A 9 4.13 9.70 -3.71
C GLU A 9 4.00 8.24 -3.27
N ALA A 10 2.88 7.58 -3.59
CA ALA A 10 2.68 6.18 -3.23
C ALA A 10 3.66 5.24 -3.96
N GLU A 11 3.99 5.54 -5.23
CA GLU A 11 5.03 4.80 -5.96
C GLU A 11 6.42 4.99 -5.34
N GLN A 12 6.74 6.22 -4.94
CA GLN A 12 7.99 6.52 -4.24
C GLN A 12 8.08 5.78 -2.90
N TRP A 13 6.98 5.69 -2.15
CA TRP A 13 6.93 4.94 -0.90
C TRP A 13 7.16 3.44 -1.11
N LEU A 14 6.60 2.83 -2.17
CA LEU A 14 6.88 1.42 -2.50
C LEU A 14 8.37 1.20 -2.76
N LYS A 15 9.02 2.13 -3.47
CA LYS A 15 10.46 2.09 -3.73
C LYS A 15 11.29 2.26 -2.46
N ASP A 16 10.88 3.16 -1.56
CA ASP A 16 11.58 3.40 -0.31
C ASP A 16 11.47 2.20 0.64
N ILE A 17 10.29 1.59 0.75
CA ILE A 17 10.06 0.34 1.49
C ILE A 17 10.97 -0.78 0.92
N HIS A 18 11.00 -0.93 -0.40
CA HIS A 18 11.87 -1.90 -1.05
C HIS A 18 13.33 -1.67 -0.67
N ASN A 19 13.84 -0.46 -0.90
CA ASN A 19 15.25 -0.12 -0.70
C ASN A 19 15.67 -0.24 0.76
N TYR A 20 14.77 0.06 1.69
CA TYR A 20 15.03 -0.12 3.12
C TYR A 20 15.22 -1.60 3.46
N ILE A 21 14.26 -2.46 3.10
CA ILE A 21 14.31 -3.89 3.43
C ILE A 21 15.44 -4.61 2.68
N ALA A 22 15.72 -4.18 1.44
CA ALA A 22 16.73 -4.81 0.59
C ALA A 22 18.17 -4.64 1.12
N GLN A 23 18.42 -3.69 2.03
CA GLN A 23 19.71 -3.55 2.69
C GLN A 23 20.09 -4.81 3.49
N ASP A 24 19.10 -5.46 4.11
CA ASP A 24 19.32 -6.66 4.94
C ASP A 24 18.84 -7.94 4.26
N LYS A 25 17.71 -7.89 3.55
CA LYS A 25 17.05 -9.08 2.98
C LYS A 25 16.33 -8.78 1.66
N PRO A 26 17.04 -8.78 0.53
CA PRO A 26 16.49 -8.49 -0.81
C PRO A 26 15.23 -9.30 -1.15
N ASP A 27 15.23 -10.60 -0.87
CA ASP A 27 14.07 -11.46 -1.16
C ASP A 27 12.82 -11.06 -0.35
N ALA A 28 13.00 -10.52 0.86
CA ALA A 28 11.88 -10.04 1.66
C ALA A 28 11.33 -8.72 1.12
N ALA A 29 12.20 -7.84 0.60
CA ALA A 29 11.78 -6.57 -0.01
C ALA A 29 10.80 -6.81 -1.16
N ILE A 30 11.12 -7.75 -2.05
CA ILE A 30 10.26 -8.13 -3.17
C ILE A 30 8.90 -8.64 -2.65
N ARG A 31 8.91 -9.59 -1.70
CA ARG A 31 7.68 -10.16 -1.14
C ARG A 31 6.78 -9.13 -0.48
N VAL A 32 7.35 -8.14 0.20
CA VAL A 32 6.57 -7.07 0.86
C VAL A 32 5.91 -6.16 -0.16
N VAL A 33 6.66 -5.68 -1.15
CA VAL A 33 6.12 -4.81 -2.22
C VAL A 33 5.04 -5.53 -3.01
N GLU A 34 5.28 -6.78 -3.39
CA GLU A 34 4.27 -7.61 -4.05
C GLU A 34 3.01 -7.79 -3.19
N GLY A 35 3.17 -7.98 -1.88
CA GLY A 35 2.06 -8.12 -0.95
C GLY A 35 1.17 -6.87 -0.92
N ILE A 36 1.79 -5.69 -0.84
CA ILE A 36 1.09 -4.41 -0.88
C ILE A 36 0.36 -4.23 -2.22
N TYR A 37 1.05 -4.48 -3.33
CA TYR A 37 0.46 -4.37 -4.67
C TYR A 37 -0.74 -5.31 -4.83
N LYS A 38 -0.58 -6.60 -4.49
CA LYS A 38 -1.66 -7.61 -4.56
C LYS A 38 -2.85 -7.23 -3.69
N LYS A 39 -2.62 -6.72 -2.48
CA LYS A 39 -3.71 -6.28 -1.59
C LYS A 39 -4.46 -5.10 -2.18
N ALA A 40 -3.76 -4.12 -2.75
CA ALA A 40 -4.37 -2.97 -3.40
C ALA A 40 -5.24 -3.37 -4.61
N GLN A 41 -4.82 -4.35 -5.42
CA GLN A 41 -5.60 -4.82 -6.58
C GLN A 41 -7.02 -5.31 -6.24
N LEU A 42 -7.26 -5.73 -4.98
CA LEU A 42 -8.61 -6.12 -4.53
C LEU A 42 -9.61 -4.96 -4.62
N LEU A 43 -9.14 -3.71 -4.52
CA LEU A 43 -10.00 -2.51 -4.61
C LEU A 43 -10.68 -2.35 -5.96
N ARG A 44 -10.19 -2.99 -7.04
CA ARG A 44 -10.87 -2.98 -8.35
C ARG A 44 -12.23 -3.67 -8.30
N GLN A 45 -12.29 -4.75 -7.51
CA GLN A 45 -13.49 -5.57 -7.34
C GLN A 45 -14.33 -5.08 -6.16
N PHE A 46 -13.67 -4.68 -5.07
CA PHE A 46 -14.32 -4.25 -3.85
C PHE A 46 -13.75 -2.91 -3.36
N PRO A 47 -14.19 -1.77 -3.95
CA PRO A 47 -13.60 -0.45 -3.67
C PRO A 47 -13.76 0.02 -2.21
N GLU A 48 -14.75 -0.52 -1.50
CA GLU A 48 -15.12 -0.08 -0.14
C GLU A 48 -14.67 -1.06 0.96
N ILE A 49 -13.77 -2.01 0.67
CA ILE A 49 -13.27 -2.98 1.69
C ILE A 49 -12.34 -2.38 2.72
N GLY A 50 -11.91 -1.13 2.50
CA GLY A 50 -11.13 -0.38 3.46
C GLY A 50 -12.00 0.08 4.63
N TYR A 51 -11.34 0.67 5.63
CA TYR A 51 -12.01 1.35 6.72
C TYR A 51 -11.81 2.85 6.57
N ARG A 52 -12.88 3.64 6.73
CA ARG A 52 -12.76 5.10 6.80
C ARG A 52 -12.08 5.47 8.11
N TYR A 53 -10.88 6.03 8.02
CA TYR A 53 -10.16 6.49 9.18
C TYR A 53 -10.55 7.94 9.49
N ASP A 54 -11.58 8.09 10.33
CA ASP A 54 -12.04 9.40 10.81
C ASP A 54 -11.21 9.81 12.05
N ILE A 55 -10.28 10.74 11.87
CA ILE A 55 -9.41 11.27 12.94
C ILE A 55 -10.19 12.05 14.01
N ASP A 56 -11.35 12.60 13.66
CA ASP A 56 -12.14 13.46 14.56
C ASP A 56 -12.76 12.73 15.76
N ARG A 57 -12.73 11.38 15.80
CA ARG A 57 -13.43 10.61 16.85
C ARG A 57 -12.65 10.47 18.17
N TYR A 58 -11.40 10.92 18.24
CA TYR A 58 -10.54 10.75 19.43
C TYR A 58 -10.00 12.05 20.02
N LEU A 59 -10.53 13.20 19.59
CA LEU A 59 -10.26 14.51 20.21
C LEU A 59 -11.47 14.92 21.06
N PHE A 60 -11.64 14.29 22.23
CA PHE A 60 -12.50 14.77 23.31
C PHE A 60 -11.80 14.54 24.66
#